data_AF-A0A142CWN1-F1
#
_entry.id   AF-A0A142CWN1-F1
#
_cell.length_a   1.000
_cell.length_b   1.000
_cell.length_c   1.000
_cell.angle_alpha   90.00
_cell.angle_beta   90.00
_cell.angle_gamma   90.00
#
_symmetry.space_group_name_H-M   'P 1'
#
loop_
_entity.id
_entity.type
_entity.pdbx_description
1 polymer ?
#
loop_
_entity_poly.entity_id
_entity_poly.type
_entity_poly.pdbx_seq_one_letter_code
_entity_poly.pdbx_strand_id
1 'polypeptide(L)'
;MIEFAVGTSLGILLAFIVGRLRGRGSEVITALFGIPVFTYAFSVPFRESWPDNTYICAGTCLSLLQWAGMEVFLSSLVAVAYSYLKARKSLSIDEYIKVSYLALGIFAGAVTLSSTLLPALIVPGILAYTLFTWPRKGSSIKFLKVERAGFLEGVEVYTDEKSIMAFKDGRMLFIGGAVLKEFPRSREFAECILKAPNPSSAMKLAILIVGFLPATLLFIVPRGVLAIAVYGIVILMTTMLLGKVAVSGANKRLPEECREVLKEYSDFIREKKGKLDIVID
;
A
#
# COMPACT_ATOMS: atom_id res chain seq x y z
N MET A 1 2.31 -21.67 -16.65
CA MET A 1 1.00 -20.99 -16.76
C MET A 1 -0.03 -21.63 -15.83
N ILE A 2 0.11 -22.92 -15.52
CA ILE A 2 -0.72 -23.60 -14.53
C ILE A 2 -0.50 -22.97 -13.15
N GLU A 3 0.74 -22.66 -12.81
CA GLU A 3 1.14 -22.10 -11.52
C GLU A 3 0.59 -20.68 -11.34
N PHE A 4 0.66 -19.85 -12.38
CA PHE A 4 -0.10 -18.59 -12.45
C PHE A 4 -1.60 -18.77 -12.18
N ALA A 5 -2.25 -19.74 -12.83
CA ALA A 5 -3.69 -19.96 -12.67
C ALA A 5 -4.03 -20.43 -11.25
N VAL A 6 -3.27 -21.38 -10.71
CA VAL A 6 -3.44 -21.93 -9.35
C VAL A 6 -3.17 -20.85 -8.30
N GLY A 7 -2.04 -20.15 -8.40
CA GLY A 7 -1.65 -19.09 -7.46
C GLY A 7 -2.65 -17.94 -7.44
N THR A 8 -3.12 -17.51 -8.62
CA THR A 8 -4.14 -16.48 -8.74
C THR A 8 -5.47 -16.93 -8.14
N SER A 9 -5.91 -18.16 -8.44
CA SER A 9 -7.19 -18.69 -7.93
C SER A 9 -7.19 -18.81 -6.41
N LEU A 10 -6.12 -19.35 -5.83
CA LEU A 10 -5.95 -19.47 -4.38
C LEU A 10 -5.82 -18.11 -3.70
N GLY A 11 -5.06 -17.18 -4.30
CA GLY A 11 -4.93 -15.82 -3.79
C GLY A 11 -6.26 -15.07 -3.76
N ILE A 12 -7.07 -15.18 -4.82
CA ILE A 12 -8.42 -14.60 -4.87
C ILE A 12 -9.34 -15.25 -3.83
N LEU A 13 -9.31 -16.58 -3.72
CA LEU A 13 -10.13 -17.30 -2.75
C LEU A 13 -9.80 -16.87 -1.31
N LEU A 14 -8.52 -16.81 -0.96
CA LEU A 14 -8.10 -16.37 0.37
C LEU A 14 -8.48 -14.90 0.61
N ALA A 15 -8.26 -14.03 -0.37
CA ALA A 15 -8.66 -12.62 -0.27
C ALA A 15 -10.16 -12.49 0.00
N PHE A 16 -10.99 -13.26 -0.70
CA PHE A 16 -12.43 -13.27 -0.49
C PHE A 16 -12.82 -13.75 0.92
N ILE A 17 -12.21 -14.84 1.40
CA ILE A 17 -12.44 -15.36 2.76
C ILE A 17 -12.06 -14.31 3.81
N VAL A 18 -10.85 -13.75 3.70
CA VAL A 18 -10.37 -12.72 4.63
C VAL A 18 -11.23 -11.45 4.55
N GLY A 19 -11.66 -11.07 3.35
CA GLY A 19 -12.56 -9.95 3.11
C GLY A 19 -13.90 -10.09 3.84
N ARG A 20 -14.47 -11.30 3.79
CA ARG A 20 -15.72 -11.61 4.50
C ARG A 20 -15.57 -11.57 6.02
N LEU A 21 -14.39 -11.90 6.55
CA LEU A 21 -14.13 -11.96 7.99
C LEU A 21 -13.67 -10.62 8.59
N ARG A 22 -12.89 -9.82 7.83
CA ARG A 22 -12.17 -8.64 8.35
C ARG A 22 -12.43 -7.35 7.57
N GLY A 23 -13.38 -7.37 6.64
CA GLY A 23 -13.76 -6.19 5.87
C GLY A 23 -12.95 -5.99 4.60
N ARG A 24 -13.29 -4.93 3.88
CA ARG A 24 -12.91 -4.74 2.48
C ARG A 24 -11.46 -4.33 2.31
N GLY A 25 -10.93 -3.54 3.24
CA GLY A 25 -9.51 -3.20 3.25
C GLY A 25 -8.62 -4.44 3.39
N SER A 26 -9.03 -5.40 4.22
CA SER A 26 -8.30 -6.66 4.39
C SER A 26 -8.36 -7.54 3.13
N GLU A 27 -9.50 -7.60 2.43
CA GLU A 27 -9.61 -8.29 1.14
C GLU A 27 -8.58 -7.75 0.13
N VAL A 28 -8.50 -6.43 0.02
CA VAL A 28 -7.60 -5.76 -0.92
C VAL A 28 -6.14 -6.01 -0.58
N ILE A 29 -5.74 -5.87 0.68
CA ILE A 29 -4.36 -6.14 1.12
C ILE A 29 -4.01 -7.62 0.89
N THR A 30 -4.90 -8.54 1.24
CA THR A 30 -4.69 -9.97 1.03
C THR A 30 -4.62 -10.33 -0.45
N ALA A 31 -5.38 -9.67 -1.33
CA ALA A 31 -5.27 -9.88 -2.76
C ALA A 31 -3.92 -9.37 -3.31
N LEU A 32 -3.54 -8.13 -2.97
CA LEU A 32 -2.28 -7.51 -3.40
C LEU A 32 -1.06 -8.35 -3.02
N PHE A 33 -1.06 -8.93 -1.81
CA PHE A 33 0.04 -9.73 -1.32
C PHE A 33 -0.08 -11.20 -1.72
N GLY A 34 -1.24 -11.81 -1.47
CA GLY A 34 -1.46 -13.25 -1.58
C GLY A 34 -1.35 -13.77 -3.01
N ILE A 35 -1.93 -13.09 -3.99
CA ILE A 35 -1.90 -13.54 -5.40
C ILE A 35 -0.46 -13.72 -5.92
N PRO A 36 0.43 -12.71 -5.87
CA PRO A 36 1.80 -12.88 -6.35
C PRO A 36 2.62 -13.83 -5.47
N VAL A 37 2.39 -13.85 -4.15
CA VAL A 37 3.11 -14.74 -3.23
C VAL A 37 2.76 -16.20 -3.45
N PHE A 38 1.47 -16.54 -3.60
CA PHE A 38 1.08 -17.92 -3.91
C PHE A 38 1.60 -18.34 -5.27
N THR A 39 1.49 -17.47 -6.28
CA THR A 39 2.06 -17.75 -7.61
C THR A 39 3.55 -18.06 -7.49
N TYR A 40 4.33 -17.23 -6.78
CA TYR A 40 5.76 -17.47 -6.56
C TYR A 40 6.01 -18.80 -5.81
N ALA A 41 5.26 -19.06 -4.74
CA ALA A 41 5.41 -20.26 -3.92
C ALA A 41 5.12 -21.56 -4.68
N PHE A 42 4.23 -21.53 -5.67
CA PHE A 42 3.97 -22.68 -6.54
C PHE A 42 4.95 -22.77 -7.72
N SER A 43 5.33 -21.63 -8.32
CA SER A 43 6.20 -21.60 -9.49
C SER A 43 7.65 -21.96 -9.19
N VAL A 44 8.20 -21.53 -8.04
CA VAL A 44 9.65 -21.66 -7.77
C VAL A 44 10.06 -23.09 -7.43
N PRO A 45 9.48 -23.79 -6.44
CA PRO A 45 9.89 -25.15 -6.09
C PRO A 45 9.69 -26.14 -7.24
N PHE A 46 8.63 -25.95 -8.03
CA PHE A 46 8.35 -26.81 -9.17
C PHE A 46 9.44 -26.67 -10.24
N ARG A 47 9.95 -25.46 -10.49
CA ARG A 47 10.88 -25.21 -11.61
C ARG A 47 12.35 -25.32 -11.26
N GLU A 48 12.71 -25.13 -10.00
CA GLU A 48 14.06 -25.45 -9.51
C GLU A 48 14.33 -26.97 -9.48
N SER A 49 13.28 -27.80 -9.53
CA SER A 49 13.43 -29.26 -9.62
C SER A 49 13.82 -29.78 -11.01
N TRP A 50 13.80 -28.91 -12.03
CA TRP A 50 14.16 -29.27 -13.41
C TRP A 50 15.60 -28.86 -13.73
N PRO A 51 16.27 -29.56 -14.67
CA PRO A 51 17.62 -29.17 -15.09
C PRO A 51 17.66 -27.75 -15.65
N ASP A 52 18.66 -26.96 -15.25
CA ASP A 52 18.84 -25.54 -15.62
C ASP A 52 18.88 -25.28 -17.14
N ASN A 53 19.25 -26.30 -17.92
CA ASN A 53 19.35 -26.23 -19.38
C ASN A 53 18.01 -26.50 -20.09
N THR A 54 16.90 -26.56 -19.35
CA THR A 54 15.56 -26.74 -19.92
C THR A 54 14.96 -25.40 -20.32
N TYR A 55 14.78 -25.20 -21.62
CA TYR A 55 14.21 -23.98 -22.20
C TYR A 55 12.85 -24.27 -22.82
N ILE A 56 11.90 -23.35 -22.64
CA ILE A 56 10.64 -23.36 -23.39
C ILE A 56 10.70 -22.22 -24.40
N CYS A 57 10.88 -22.58 -25.68
CA CYS A 57 10.89 -21.63 -26.78
C CYS A 57 9.49 -21.54 -27.40
N ALA A 58 8.69 -20.60 -26.92
CA ALA A 58 7.41 -20.21 -27.52
C ALA A 58 7.50 -18.72 -27.91
N GLY A 59 8.25 -18.42 -28.97
CA GLY A 59 8.50 -17.04 -29.45
C GLY A 59 9.67 -16.33 -28.74
N THR A 60 9.87 -16.56 -27.45
CA THR A 60 11.08 -16.17 -26.70
C THR A 60 11.66 -17.41 -26.02
N CYS A 61 12.97 -17.65 -26.17
CA CYS A 61 13.63 -18.76 -25.49
C CYS A 61 13.99 -18.33 -24.05
N LEU A 62 13.04 -18.54 -23.15
CA LEU A 62 13.21 -18.31 -21.72
C LEU A 62 13.42 -19.64 -21.00
N SER A 63 14.26 -19.64 -19.97
CA SER A 63 14.38 -20.77 -19.06
C SER A 63 13.09 -20.95 -18.25
N LEU A 64 12.89 -22.13 -17.68
CA LEU A 64 11.74 -22.40 -16.81
C LEU A 64 11.63 -21.37 -15.67
N LEU A 65 12.75 -21.00 -15.07
CA LEU A 65 12.80 -20.02 -13.99
C LEU A 65 12.42 -18.62 -14.47
N GLN A 66 12.88 -18.21 -15.64
CA GLN A 66 12.52 -16.90 -16.23
C GLN A 66 11.02 -16.82 -16.55
N TRP A 67 10.43 -17.93 -17.02
CA TRP A 67 8.99 -18.03 -17.18
C TRP A 67 8.23 -17.91 -15.85
N ALA A 68 8.78 -18.39 -14.73
CA ALA A 68 8.16 -18.21 -13.41
C ALA A 68 8.18 -16.73 -13.00
N GLY A 69 9.26 -16.01 -13.29
CA GLY A 69 9.34 -14.55 -13.12
C GLY A 69 8.20 -13.84 -13.85
N MET A 70 7.95 -14.20 -15.12
CA MET A 70 6.84 -13.64 -15.90
C MET A 70 5.47 -13.91 -15.26
N GLU A 71 5.24 -15.13 -14.76
CA GLU A 71 3.98 -15.50 -14.10
C GLU A 71 3.75 -14.72 -12.80
N VAL A 72 4.77 -14.55 -11.98
CA VAL A 72 4.71 -13.74 -10.76
C VAL A 72 4.45 -12.27 -11.08
N PHE A 73 5.09 -11.72 -12.12
CA PHE A 73 4.83 -10.35 -12.55
C PHE A 73 3.40 -10.15 -13.07
N LEU A 74 2.93 -11.06 -13.93
CA LEU A 74 1.55 -11.03 -14.43
C LEU A 74 0.53 -11.15 -13.30
N SER A 75 0.76 -12.04 -12.33
CA SER A 75 -0.13 -12.18 -11.16
C SER A 75 -0.16 -10.92 -10.30
N SER A 76 0.94 -10.17 -10.22
CA SER A 76 0.99 -8.85 -9.58
C SER A 76 0.08 -7.84 -10.28
N LEU A 77 0.08 -7.83 -11.63
CA LEU A 77 -0.82 -6.98 -12.40
C LEU A 77 -2.30 -7.37 -12.21
N VAL A 78 -2.59 -8.67 -12.16
CA VAL A 78 -3.93 -9.18 -11.83
C VAL A 78 -4.34 -8.76 -10.42
N ALA A 79 -3.44 -8.84 -9.45
CA ALA A 79 -3.70 -8.43 -8.08
C ALA A 79 -4.06 -6.94 -7.98
N VAL A 80 -3.33 -6.08 -8.71
CA VAL A 80 -3.65 -4.65 -8.80
C VAL A 80 -5.00 -4.42 -9.47
N ALA A 81 -5.28 -5.09 -10.58
CA ALA A 81 -6.56 -4.96 -11.30
C ALA A 81 -7.75 -5.42 -10.43
N TYR A 82 -7.63 -6.58 -9.79
CA TYR A 82 -8.61 -7.11 -8.83
C TYR A 82 -8.87 -6.11 -7.71
N SER A 83 -7.80 -5.63 -7.09
CA SER A 83 -7.85 -4.67 -5.98
C SER A 83 -8.52 -3.37 -6.38
N TYR A 84 -8.20 -2.84 -7.56
CA TYR A 84 -8.83 -1.64 -8.11
C TYR A 84 -10.34 -1.80 -8.27
N LEU A 85 -10.78 -2.93 -8.85
CA LEU A 85 -12.20 -3.22 -9.04
C LEU A 85 -12.93 -3.39 -7.71
N LYS A 86 -12.30 -4.07 -6.75
CA LYS A 86 -12.91 -4.37 -5.46
C LYS A 86 -12.93 -3.18 -4.51
N ALA A 87 -11.95 -2.29 -4.56
CA ALA A 87 -11.84 -1.10 -3.72
C ALA A 87 -12.76 0.05 -4.14
N ARG A 88 -13.35 0.00 -5.35
CA ARG A 88 -14.13 1.11 -5.90
C ARG A 88 -15.39 1.36 -5.07
N LYS A 89 -15.53 2.60 -4.55
CA LYS A 89 -16.65 3.08 -3.70
C LYS A 89 -16.97 2.18 -2.49
N SER A 90 -16.00 1.47 -1.95
CA SER A 90 -16.26 0.44 -0.94
C SER A 90 -15.45 0.59 0.34
N LEU A 91 -14.32 1.31 0.30
CA LEU A 91 -13.44 1.43 1.45
C LEU A 91 -13.91 2.55 2.37
N SER A 92 -13.85 2.32 3.68
CA SER A 92 -13.89 3.44 4.64
C SER A 92 -12.62 4.29 4.51
N ILE A 93 -12.63 5.48 5.11
CA ILE A 93 -11.47 6.38 5.13
C ILE A 93 -10.26 5.65 5.75
N ASP A 94 -10.45 4.98 6.87
CA ASP A 94 -9.39 4.27 7.59
C ASP A 94 -8.83 3.09 6.79
N GLU A 95 -9.71 2.32 6.15
CA GLU A 95 -9.30 1.22 5.27
C GLU A 95 -8.52 1.73 4.06
N TYR A 96 -8.99 2.81 3.43
CA TYR A 96 -8.30 3.42 2.30
C TYR A 96 -6.90 3.89 2.65
N ILE A 97 -6.72 4.51 3.83
CA ILE A 97 -5.41 4.92 4.32
C ILE A 97 -4.51 3.70 4.51
N LYS A 98 -4.98 2.70 5.28
CA LYS A 98 -4.22 1.47 5.58
C LYS A 98 -3.79 0.75 4.28
N VAL A 99 -4.72 0.59 3.34
CA VAL A 99 -4.47 -0.03 2.03
C VAL A 99 -3.48 0.81 1.22
N SER A 100 -3.66 2.13 1.13
CA SER A 100 -2.82 3.01 0.31
C SER A 100 -1.35 3.01 0.76
N TYR A 101 -1.11 2.99 2.08
CA TYR A 101 0.25 2.93 2.63
C TYR A 101 0.94 1.59 2.33
N LEU A 102 0.21 0.48 2.43
CA LEU A 102 0.76 -0.87 2.21
C LEU A 102 0.91 -1.22 0.74
N ALA A 103 0.00 -0.75 -0.13
CA ALA A 103 -0.09 -1.16 -1.52
C ALA A 103 1.20 -0.91 -2.30
N LEU A 104 1.90 0.21 -2.04
CA LEU A 104 3.15 0.53 -2.73
C LEU A 104 4.27 -0.44 -2.37
N GLY A 105 4.47 -0.73 -1.08
CA GLY A 105 5.49 -1.69 -0.64
C GLY A 105 5.18 -3.12 -1.10
N ILE A 106 3.89 -3.49 -1.10
CA ILE A 106 3.42 -4.79 -1.60
C ILE A 106 3.65 -4.92 -3.13
N PHE A 107 3.38 -3.86 -3.89
CA PHE A 107 3.66 -3.89 -5.32
C PHE A 107 5.18 -3.92 -5.59
N ALA A 108 5.96 -3.09 -4.88
CA ALA A 108 7.40 -2.96 -5.06
C ALA A 108 8.12 -4.30 -4.90
N GLY A 109 7.75 -5.13 -3.93
CA GLY A 109 8.41 -6.42 -3.82
C GLY A 109 7.70 -7.63 -4.42
N ALA A 110 6.47 -7.50 -4.89
CA ALA A 110 6.00 -8.40 -5.94
C ALA A 110 6.87 -8.24 -7.21
N VAL A 111 7.22 -6.99 -7.56
CA VAL A 111 8.22 -6.70 -8.60
C VAL A 111 9.59 -7.30 -8.26
N THR A 112 10.09 -7.14 -7.02
CA THR A 112 11.33 -7.79 -6.57
C THR A 112 11.30 -9.30 -6.77
N LEU A 113 10.27 -9.98 -6.26
CA LEU A 113 10.12 -11.44 -6.34
C LEU A 113 10.09 -11.94 -7.78
N SER A 114 9.43 -11.21 -8.69
CA SER A 114 9.48 -11.54 -10.11
C SER A 114 10.87 -11.29 -10.73
N SER A 115 11.55 -10.23 -10.31
CA SER A 115 12.84 -9.81 -10.84
C SER A 115 13.99 -10.70 -10.37
N THR A 116 13.88 -11.37 -9.21
CA THR A 116 14.89 -12.36 -8.80
C THR A 116 14.96 -13.53 -9.78
N LEU A 117 13.85 -13.85 -10.45
CA LEU A 117 13.72 -14.93 -11.42
C LEU A 117 14.01 -14.48 -12.86
N LEU A 118 13.60 -13.25 -13.21
CA LEU A 118 13.92 -12.60 -14.49
C LEU A 118 14.27 -11.12 -14.26
N PRO A 119 15.57 -10.77 -14.15
CA PRO A 119 16.00 -9.42 -13.78
C PRO A 119 15.49 -8.31 -14.69
N ALA A 120 15.25 -8.60 -15.97
CA ALA A 120 14.70 -7.64 -16.93
C ALA A 120 13.34 -7.07 -16.51
N LEU A 121 12.58 -7.76 -15.64
CA LEU A 121 11.27 -7.32 -15.14
C LEU A 121 11.34 -6.12 -14.18
N ILE A 122 12.53 -5.76 -13.68
CA ILE A 122 12.69 -4.58 -12.84
C ILE A 122 12.31 -3.30 -13.60
N VAL A 123 12.62 -3.24 -14.90
CA VAL A 123 12.36 -2.07 -15.76
C VAL A 123 10.84 -1.84 -15.93
N PRO A 124 10.05 -2.79 -16.45
CA PRO A 124 8.60 -2.63 -16.52
C PRO A 124 7.95 -2.52 -15.13
N GLY A 125 8.53 -3.11 -14.09
CA GLY A 125 8.07 -2.95 -12.71
C GLY A 125 8.19 -1.53 -12.18
N ILE A 126 9.35 -0.86 -12.40
CA ILE A 126 9.54 0.56 -12.06
C ILE A 126 8.57 1.43 -12.88
N LEU A 127 8.39 1.12 -14.16
CA LEU A 127 7.43 1.85 -15.01
C LEU A 127 6.00 1.72 -14.47
N ALA A 128 5.56 0.52 -14.08
CA ALA A 128 4.27 0.32 -13.45
C ALA A 128 4.15 1.05 -12.10
N TYR A 129 5.19 0.99 -11.25
CA TYR A 129 5.23 1.67 -9.95
C TYR A 129 5.09 3.19 -10.09
N THR A 130 5.82 3.78 -11.04
CA THR A 130 5.74 5.21 -11.36
C THR A 130 4.38 5.60 -11.93
N LEU A 131 3.77 4.77 -12.78
CA LEU A 131 2.42 5.00 -13.30
C LEU A 131 1.35 4.93 -12.21
N PHE A 132 1.48 4.04 -11.23
CA PHE A 132 0.54 3.94 -10.10
C PHE A 132 0.66 5.10 -9.11
N THR A 133 1.86 5.65 -8.95
CA THR A 133 2.12 6.78 -8.06
C THR A 133 1.93 8.14 -8.73
N TRP A 134 1.77 8.16 -10.06
CA TRP A 134 1.61 9.40 -10.81
C TRP A 134 0.38 10.18 -10.33
N PRO A 135 0.52 11.48 -9.99
CA PRO A 135 -0.58 12.26 -9.44
C PRO A 135 -1.73 12.37 -10.47
N ARG A 136 -2.85 11.71 -10.17
CA ARG A 136 -4.10 11.82 -10.94
C ARG A 136 -5.12 12.62 -10.15
N LYS A 137 -5.53 13.77 -10.71
CA LYS A 137 -6.62 14.61 -10.16
C LYS A 137 -7.88 13.75 -9.95
N GLY A 138 -8.45 13.78 -8.74
CA GLY A 138 -9.73 13.14 -8.42
C GLY A 138 -9.75 11.61 -8.37
N SER A 139 -8.59 10.94 -8.23
CA SER A 139 -8.52 9.47 -8.21
C SER A 139 -8.95 8.84 -6.88
N SER A 140 -8.70 9.50 -5.76
CA SER A 140 -8.84 8.90 -4.42
C SER A 140 -10.28 8.77 -3.93
N ILE A 141 -11.13 9.76 -4.20
CA ILE A 141 -12.55 9.76 -3.79
C ILE A 141 -13.31 8.59 -4.43
N LYS A 142 -12.88 8.12 -5.61
CA LYS A 142 -13.52 7.00 -6.32
C LYS A 142 -13.45 5.66 -5.57
N PHE A 143 -12.57 5.53 -4.58
CA PHE A 143 -12.42 4.32 -3.78
C PHE A 143 -13.15 4.39 -2.43
N LEU A 144 -13.53 5.59 -2.00
CA LEU A 144 -14.11 5.83 -0.70
C LEU A 144 -15.64 5.70 -0.71
N LYS A 145 -16.19 5.11 0.34
CA LYS A 145 -17.63 5.14 0.65
C LYS A 145 -17.89 6.29 1.63
N VAL A 146 -17.96 7.51 1.10
CA VAL A 146 -18.03 8.75 1.91
C VAL A 146 -19.09 9.72 1.39
N GLU A 147 -19.60 10.55 2.28
CA GLU A 147 -20.50 11.67 1.99
C GLU A 147 -19.74 12.99 2.12
N ARG A 148 -20.18 14.02 1.40
CA ARG A 148 -19.57 15.35 1.47
C ARG A 148 -20.13 16.11 2.68
N ALA A 149 -19.26 16.64 3.53
CA ALA A 149 -19.60 17.44 4.70
C ALA A 149 -19.19 18.91 4.48
N GLY A 150 -20.05 19.85 4.89
CA GLY A 150 -19.90 21.28 4.60
C GLY A 150 -19.46 22.15 5.77
N PHE A 151 -18.55 21.67 6.64
CA PHE A 151 -18.21 22.38 7.88
C PHE A 151 -16.95 23.26 7.80
N LEU A 152 -16.22 23.24 6.68
CA LEU A 152 -15.03 24.08 6.45
C LEU A 152 -15.14 24.78 5.10
N GLU A 153 -15.10 26.12 5.10
CA GLU A 153 -15.13 26.92 3.87
C GLU A 153 -13.81 26.76 3.08
N GLY A 154 -13.92 26.62 1.76
CA GLY A 154 -12.76 26.49 0.86
C GLY A 154 -12.06 25.13 0.85
N VAL A 155 -12.60 24.11 1.54
CA VAL A 155 -12.03 22.75 1.62
C VAL A 155 -13.12 21.72 1.31
N GLU A 156 -12.81 20.71 0.48
CA GLU A 156 -13.75 19.60 0.30
C GLU A 156 -13.59 18.61 1.43
N VAL A 157 -14.57 18.54 2.33
CA VAL A 157 -14.54 17.57 3.42
C VAL A 157 -15.46 16.40 3.13
N TYR A 158 -14.97 15.20 3.38
CA TYR A 158 -15.69 13.95 3.26
C TYR A 158 -15.71 13.26 4.61
N THR A 159 -16.82 12.62 4.94
CA THR A 159 -16.97 11.86 6.17
C THR A 159 -17.58 10.50 5.86
N ASP A 160 -17.18 9.49 6.64
CA ASP A 160 -17.94 8.25 6.77
C ASP A 160 -18.55 8.18 8.19
N GLU A 161 -19.17 7.06 8.54
CA GLU A 161 -19.78 6.86 9.86
C GLU A 161 -18.82 7.15 11.03
N LYS A 162 -17.49 7.00 10.86
CA LYS A 162 -16.50 7.03 11.95
C LYS A 162 -15.36 8.04 11.76
N SER A 163 -15.09 8.47 10.53
CA SER A 163 -13.89 9.21 10.16
C SER A 163 -14.20 10.41 9.28
N ILE A 164 -13.22 11.32 9.19
CA ILE A 164 -13.28 12.55 8.41
C ILE A 164 -12.03 12.59 7.51
N MET A 165 -12.17 13.16 6.32
CA MET A 165 -11.08 13.33 5.37
C MET A 165 -11.26 14.67 4.64
N ALA A 166 -10.24 15.51 4.61
CA ALA A 166 -10.30 16.80 3.94
C ALA A 166 -9.44 16.82 2.66
N PHE A 167 -9.87 17.57 1.66
CA PHE A 167 -9.10 17.83 0.45
C PHE A 167 -8.96 19.34 0.24
N LYS A 168 -7.71 19.78 0.10
CA LYS A 168 -7.34 21.17 -0.17
C LYS A 168 -6.45 21.21 -1.41
N ASP A 169 -6.79 22.06 -2.38
CA ASP A 169 -6.00 22.30 -3.61
C ASP A 169 -5.66 21.03 -4.40
N GLY A 170 -6.61 20.09 -4.51
CA GLY A 170 -6.41 18.82 -5.22
C GLY A 170 -5.47 17.83 -4.52
N ARG A 171 -5.16 18.05 -3.24
CA ARG A 171 -4.38 17.15 -2.39
C ARG A 171 -5.19 16.72 -1.17
N MET A 172 -5.00 15.48 -0.78
CA MET A 172 -5.69 14.85 0.34
C MET A 172 -4.93 15.14 1.63
N LEU A 173 -5.55 15.90 2.51
CA LEU A 173 -5.11 16.12 3.89
C LEU A 173 -6.01 15.25 4.77
N PHE A 174 -5.46 14.12 5.17
CA PHE A 174 -6.17 13.19 6.01
C PHE A 174 -6.27 13.75 7.42
N ILE A 175 -7.51 13.96 7.86
CA ILE A 175 -7.81 14.43 9.21
C ILE A 175 -8.78 13.40 9.79
N GLY A 176 -8.26 12.23 10.18
CA GLY A 176 -9.00 11.31 11.06
C GLY A 176 -8.80 9.81 10.85
N GLY A 177 -8.79 9.12 11.99
CA GLY A 177 -9.30 7.75 12.19
C GLY A 177 -10.53 7.79 13.11
N ALA A 178 -11.12 6.63 13.43
CA ALA A 178 -12.36 6.49 14.24
C ALA A 178 -12.42 7.33 15.54
N VAL A 179 -11.27 7.69 16.09
CA VAL A 179 -11.10 8.42 17.35
C VAL A 179 -11.30 9.94 17.21
N LEU A 180 -11.29 10.50 15.99
CA LEU A 180 -11.39 11.96 15.80
C LEU A 180 -12.77 12.52 16.14
N LYS A 181 -13.87 11.83 15.83
CA LYS A 181 -15.23 12.30 16.20
C LYS A 181 -15.43 12.40 17.71
N GLU A 182 -14.69 11.59 18.46
CA GLU A 182 -14.74 11.55 19.93
C GLU A 182 -13.80 12.57 20.59
N PHE A 183 -12.91 13.20 19.80
CA PHE A 183 -11.98 14.20 20.31
C PHE A 183 -12.66 15.58 20.43
N PRO A 184 -12.69 16.19 21.63
CA PRO A 184 -13.42 17.44 21.88
C PRO A 184 -13.00 18.62 21.01
N ARG A 185 -11.71 18.71 20.65
CA ARG A 185 -11.12 19.79 19.83
C ARG A 185 -10.86 19.36 18.38
N SER A 186 -11.66 18.42 17.85
CA SER A 186 -11.51 17.86 16.50
C SER A 186 -11.53 18.93 15.39
N ARG A 187 -12.31 20.00 15.55
CA ARG A 187 -12.34 21.14 14.62
C ARG A 187 -11.02 21.92 14.61
N GLU A 188 -10.50 22.27 15.77
CA GLU A 188 -9.23 23.00 15.89
C GLU A 188 -8.05 22.15 15.39
N PHE A 189 -8.08 20.84 15.68
CA PHE A 189 -7.13 19.89 15.13
C PHE A 189 -7.18 19.87 13.60
N ALA A 190 -8.39 19.83 13.02
CA ALA A 190 -8.57 19.85 11.57
C ALA A 190 -8.01 21.14 10.93
N GLU A 191 -8.34 22.29 11.52
CA GLU A 191 -7.84 23.59 11.07
C GLU A 191 -6.31 23.67 11.15
N CYS A 192 -5.72 23.11 12.21
CA CYS A 192 -4.28 23.02 12.37
C CYS A 192 -3.59 22.14 11.32
N ILE A 193 -4.15 20.96 11.01
CA ILE A 193 -3.62 20.11 9.95
C ILE A 193 -3.74 20.79 8.58
N LEU A 194 -4.79 21.58 8.34
CA LEU A 194 -4.96 22.35 7.10
C LEU A 194 -3.96 23.51 6.93
N LYS A 195 -3.31 23.95 8.01
CA LYS A 195 -2.19 24.90 8.00
C LYS A 195 -0.85 24.22 7.66
N ALA A 196 -0.78 22.88 7.66
CA ALA A 196 0.46 22.17 7.32
C ALA A 196 0.91 22.50 5.89
N PRO A 197 2.16 22.92 5.68
CA PRO A 197 2.65 23.22 4.35
C PRO A 197 2.76 21.94 3.52
N ASN A 198 2.54 22.12 2.22
CA ASN A 198 2.62 21.06 1.24
C ASN A 198 3.94 20.28 1.31
N PRO A 199 3.92 18.93 1.16
CA PRO A 199 5.16 18.18 1.06
C PRO A 199 5.96 18.66 -0.16
N SER A 200 7.22 19.02 0.10
CA SER A 200 8.17 19.46 -0.94
C SER A 200 8.39 18.35 -1.97
N SER A 201 8.81 18.71 -3.20
CA SER A 201 9.13 17.73 -4.24
C SER A 201 10.18 16.72 -3.78
N ALA A 202 11.16 17.17 -2.97
CA ALA A 202 12.15 16.30 -2.34
C ALA A 202 11.52 15.27 -1.39
N MET A 203 10.50 15.65 -0.61
CA MET A 203 9.80 14.73 0.28
C MET A 203 8.98 13.69 -0.50
N LYS A 204 8.35 14.10 -1.62
CA LYS A 204 7.64 13.16 -2.51
C LYS A 204 8.60 12.15 -3.14
N LEU A 205 9.76 12.61 -3.58
CA LEU A 205 10.81 11.75 -4.12
C LEU A 205 11.35 10.80 -3.04
N ALA A 206 11.58 11.28 -1.81
CA ALA A 206 12.01 10.44 -0.70
C ALA A 206 10.99 9.35 -0.37
N ILE A 207 9.69 9.66 -0.37
CA ILE A 207 8.61 8.66 -0.18
C ILE A 207 8.65 7.60 -1.29
N LEU A 208 8.86 8.00 -2.54
CA LEU A 208 8.98 7.07 -3.67
C LEU A 208 10.20 6.15 -3.52
N ILE A 209 11.37 6.71 -3.18
CA ILE A 209 12.61 5.97 -2.99
C ILE A 209 12.48 4.99 -1.83
N VAL A 210 11.98 5.45 -0.68
CA VAL A 210 11.77 4.59 0.49
C VAL A 210 10.75 3.51 0.19
N GLY A 211 9.64 3.84 -0.49
CA GLY A 211 8.64 2.85 -0.89
C GLY A 211 9.16 1.78 -1.85
N PHE A 212 10.23 2.09 -2.60
CA PHE A 212 10.92 1.15 -3.49
C PHE A 212 12.11 0.45 -2.81
N LEU A 213 12.41 0.74 -1.54
CA LEU A 213 13.47 0.07 -0.79
C LEU A 213 13.35 -1.47 -0.78
N PRO A 214 12.15 -2.09 -0.74
CA PRO A 214 12.03 -3.54 -0.89
C PRO A 214 12.61 -4.11 -2.20
N ALA A 215 12.84 -3.28 -3.22
CA ALA A 215 13.50 -3.67 -4.46
C ALA A 215 15.02 -3.90 -4.31
N THR A 216 15.67 -3.29 -3.31
CA THR A 216 17.11 -3.52 -3.09
C THR A 216 17.41 -4.94 -2.63
N LEU A 217 16.41 -5.66 -2.09
CA LEU A 217 16.52 -7.07 -1.72
C LEU A 217 16.80 -8.00 -2.90
N LEU A 218 16.56 -7.54 -4.13
CA LEU A 218 16.83 -8.29 -5.37
C LEU A 218 18.24 -8.87 -5.40
N PHE A 219 19.21 -8.16 -4.83
CA PHE A 219 20.63 -8.52 -4.88
C PHE A 219 21.14 -9.25 -3.62
N ILE A 220 20.31 -9.31 -2.57
CA ILE A 220 20.74 -9.76 -1.24
C ILE A 220 20.06 -11.07 -0.86
N VAL A 221 18.79 -11.24 -1.24
CA VAL A 221 17.97 -12.36 -0.78
C VAL A 221 18.02 -13.49 -1.81
N PRO A 222 18.51 -14.69 -1.45
CA PRO A 222 18.48 -15.83 -2.34
C PRO A 222 17.04 -16.23 -2.67
N ARG A 223 16.86 -16.87 -3.84
CA ARG A 223 15.57 -17.38 -4.30
C ARG A 223 15.02 -18.45 -3.34
N GLY A 224 13.73 -18.76 -3.45
CA GLY A 224 13.06 -19.76 -2.59
C GLY A 224 12.06 -19.18 -1.61
N VAL A 225 11.44 -20.06 -0.81
CA VAL A 225 10.32 -19.74 0.10
C VAL A 225 10.74 -18.76 1.20
N LEU A 226 12.00 -18.79 1.65
CA LEU A 226 12.55 -17.83 2.62
C LEU A 226 12.53 -16.39 2.09
N ALA A 227 12.59 -16.19 0.77
CA ALA A 227 12.48 -14.87 0.17
C ALA A 227 11.13 -14.20 0.46
N ILE A 228 10.06 -14.99 0.58
CA ILE A 228 8.72 -14.50 0.92
C ILE A 228 8.71 -13.91 2.34
N ALA A 229 9.34 -14.60 3.29
CA ALA A 229 9.39 -14.17 4.69
C ALA A 229 10.22 -12.89 4.86
N VAL A 230 11.43 -12.85 4.27
CA VAL A 230 12.29 -11.65 4.28
C VAL A 230 11.58 -10.48 3.62
N TYR A 231 10.88 -10.73 2.50
CA TYR A 231 10.10 -9.73 1.82
C TYR A 231 8.98 -9.15 2.71
N GLY A 232 8.18 -10.00 3.36
CA GLY A 232 7.14 -9.56 4.28
C GLY A 232 7.67 -8.66 5.41
N ILE A 233 8.82 -9.01 5.98
CA ILE A 233 9.49 -8.20 7.02
C ILE A 233 9.88 -6.83 6.47
N VAL A 234 10.48 -6.78 5.28
CA VAL A 234 10.96 -5.52 4.71
C VAL A 234 9.82 -4.61 4.26
N ILE A 235 8.70 -5.13 3.75
CA ILE A 235 7.49 -4.31 3.52
C ILE A 235 7.07 -3.66 4.83
N LEU A 236 6.96 -4.45 5.89
CA LEU A 236 6.50 -3.98 7.19
C LEU A 236 7.43 -2.89 7.74
N MET A 237 8.74 -3.12 7.71
CA MET A 237 9.74 -2.12 8.10
C MET A 237 9.66 -0.86 7.23
N THR A 238 9.52 -1.01 5.91
CA THR A 238 9.40 0.12 4.98
C THR A 238 8.16 0.96 5.26
N THR A 239 7.03 0.30 5.53
CA THR A 239 5.77 1.01 5.86
C THR A 239 5.83 1.71 7.20
N MET A 240 6.46 1.13 8.22
CA MET A 240 6.72 1.81 9.48
C MET A 240 7.63 3.03 9.29
N LEU A 241 8.68 2.89 8.48
CA LEU A 241 9.61 3.99 8.17
C LEU A 241 8.91 5.13 7.41
N LEU A 242 8.09 4.80 6.40
CA LEU A 242 7.30 5.77 5.64
C LEU A 242 6.33 6.53 6.53
N GLY A 243 5.63 5.82 7.42
CA GLY A 243 4.75 6.43 8.41
C GLY A 243 5.51 7.39 9.31
N LYS A 244 6.65 6.97 9.86
CA LYS A 244 7.50 7.82 10.72
C LYS A 244 8.03 9.05 9.99
N VAL A 245 8.49 8.90 8.74
CA VAL A 245 9.00 10.03 7.93
C VAL A 245 7.87 11.01 7.60
N ALA A 246 6.69 10.50 7.24
CA ALA A 246 5.52 11.32 6.95
C ALA A 246 5.08 12.13 8.19
N VAL A 247 4.99 11.48 9.36
CA VAL A 247 4.59 12.13 10.62
C VAL A 247 5.65 13.10 11.11
N SER A 248 6.91 12.68 11.22
CA SER A 248 8.00 13.55 11.69
C SER A 248 8.17 14.77 10.79
N GLY A 249 8.03 14.58 9.47
CA GLY A 249 8.07 15.67 8.50
C GLY A 249 6.90 16.65 8.63
N ALA A 250 5.70 16.17 8.93
CA ALA A 250 4.52 16.99 9.17
C ALA A 250 4.65 17.78 10.49
N ASN A 251 5.02 17.10 11.59
CA ASN A 251 5.17 17.72 12.92
C ASN A 251 6.20 18.85 12.95
N LYS A 252 7.32 18.71 12.23
CA LYS A 252 8.36 19.75 12.16
C LYS A 252 7.94 21.02 11.43
N ARG A 253 6.88 20.95 10.61
CA ARG A 253 6.45 22.04 9.73
C ARG A 253 5.14 22.69 10.17
N LEU A 254 4.53 22.21 11.24
CA LEU A 254 3.31 22.77 11.80
C LEU A 254 3.62 24.01 12.65
N PRO A 255 2.75 25.04 12.62
CA PRO A 255 2.88 26.21 13.49
C PRO A 255 2.93 25.81 14.97
N GLU A 256 3.64 26.58 15.81
CA GLU A 256 3.76 26.26 17.24
C GLU A 256 2.41 26.25 17.96
N GLU A 257 1.49 27.13 17.56
CA GLU A 257 0.10 27.19 18.05
C GLU A 257 -0.65 25.85 17.90
N CYS A 258 -0.25 25.03 16.93
CA CYS A 258 -0.89 23.74 16.66
C CYS A 258 -0.25 22.58 17.45
N ARG A 259 0.91 22.78 18.08
CA ARG A 259 1.62 21.72 18.81
C ARG A 259 0.85 21.27 20.05
N GLU A 260 0.16 22.18 20.72
CA GLU A 260 -0.66 21.87 21.89
C GLU A 260 -1.82 20.93 21.52
N VAL A 261 -2.57 21.28 20.47
CA VAL A 261 -3.70 20.47 19.97
C VAL A 261 -3.24 19.10 19.46
N LEU A 262 -2.07 19.03 18.81
CA LEU A 262 -1.45 17.77 18.39
C LEU A 262 -1.06 16.89 19.58
N LYS A 263 -0.53 17.49 20.64
CA LYS A 263 -0.13 16.78 21.85
C LYS A 263 -1.35 16.23 22.60
N GLU A 264 -2.38 17.05 22.78
CA GLU A 264 -3.66 16.62 23.37
C GLU A 264 -4.30 15.48 22.58
N TYR A 265 -4.27 15.54 21.25
CA TYR A 265 -4.78 14.45 20.42
C TYR A 265 -3.96 13.17 20.56
N SER A 266 -2.62 13.27 20.64
CA SER A 266 -1.73 12.12 20.88
C SER A 266 -2.00 11.46 22.22
N ASP A 267 -2.14 12.26 23.28
CA ASP A 267 -2.43 11.78 24.64
C ASP A 267 -3.84 11.16 24.71
N PHE A 268 -4.83 11.78 24.07
CA PHE A 268 -6.20 11.24 23.96
C PHE A 268 -6.21 9.85 23.30
N ILE A 269 -5.45 9.64 22.23
CA ILE A 269 -5.38 8.30 21.62
C ILE A 269 -4.63 7.31 22.51
N ARG A 270 -3.56 7.74 23.21
CA ARG A 270 -2.83 6.89 24.16
C ARG A 270 -3.75 6.40 25.28
N GLU A 271 -4.62 7.25 25.81
CA GLU A 271 -5.60 6.90 26.85
C GLU A 271 -6.73 6.00 26.34
N LYS A 272 -7.16 6.18 25.09
CA LYS A 272 -8.20 5.34 24.45
C LYS A 272 -7.73 3.94 24.04
N LYS A 273 -6.47 3.54 24.29
CA LYS A 273 -5.89 2.26 23.84
C LYS A 273 -6.53 1.02 24.50
N GLY A 274 -7.65 0.59 23.93
CA GLY A 274 -8.16 -0.79 23.89
C GLY A 274 -8.39 -1.32 22.46
N LYS A 275 -8.20 -0.48 21.43
CA LYS A 275 -8.26 -0.87 20.02
C LYS A 275 -7.10 -0.18 19.27
N LEU A 276 -6.30 -0.99 18.59
CA LEU A 276 -5.16 -0.55 17.78
C LEU A 276 -5.63 0.34 16.62
N ASP A 277 -5.65 1.65 16.84
CA ASP A 277 -5.43 2.62 15.79
C ASP A 277 -4.03 3.20 15.94
N ILE A 278 -3.29 3.17 14.84
CA ILE A 278 -1.87 3.47 14.77
C ILE A 278 -1.70 4.97 15.02
N VAL A 279 -1.23 5.33 16.22
CA VAL A 279 -0.50 6.58 16.46
C VAL A 279 0.95 6.28 16.18
N ILE A 280 1.48 6.83 15.10
CA ILE A 280 2.92 6.94 14.96
C ILE A 280 3.29 8.26 15.64
N ASP A 281 4.08 8.14 16.70
CA ASP A 281 4.82 9.24 17.34
C ASP A 281 6.06 9.57 16.49
#